data_AF-A0A5K0YQE1-F1
#
_entry.id   AF-A0A5K0YQE1-F1
#
_cell.length_a   1.000
_cell.length_b   1.000
_cell.length_c   1.000
_cell.angle_alpha   90.00
_cell.angle_beta   90.00
_cell.angle_gamma   90.00
#
_symmetry.space_group_name_H-M   'P 1'
#
loop_
_entity.id
_entity.type
_entity.pdbx_description
1 polymer ?
#
loop_
_entity_poly.entity_id
_entity_poly.type
_entity_poly.pdbx_seq_one_letter_code
_entity_poly.pdbx_strand_id
1 'polypeptide(L)'
;GLVLLTLAVSVPKLKPSPCHDQEGECRASSLQVGVFFLALYIVALGTGGTKPNISTMGADQFDEFEPRERKQKLSFFNWWMFSIFFGTLFANTFLVYIQDNVGWSLGYGIPTLGLTISILVFLVGSPFYRHKRPTDSPFAKMGRVLVAATRKWKAPLPSDPKELHELHEEEYVKIGMSPMESTSSL
;
A
#
# COMPACT_ATOMS: atom_id res chain seq x y z
N GLY A 1 -12.66 -8.00 2.23
CA GLY A 1 -11.75 -7.97 3.38
C GLY A 1 -12.50 -7.60 4.63
N LEU A 2 -12.59 -6.32 4.96
CA LEU A 2 -13.20 -5.84 6.21
C LEU A 2 -14.67 -6.24 6.38
N VAL A 3 -15.51 -6.14 5.34
CA VAL A 3 -16.91 -6.63 5.38
C VAL A 3 -16.98 -8.12 5.76
N LEU A 4 -16.10 -8.95 5.17
CA LEU A 4 -16.08 -10.38 5.44
C LEU A 4 -15.56 -10.69 6.86
N LEU A 5 -14.62 -9.88 7.36
CA LEU A 5 -14.13 -9.94 8.74
C LEU A 5 -15.24 -9.55 9.73
N THR A 6 -15.97 -8.47 9.48
CA THR A 6 -17.13 -8.05 10.27
C THR A 6 -18.21 -9.13 10.26
N LEU A 7 -18.54 -9.71 9.10
CA LEU A 7 -19.51 -10.80 9.04
C LEU A 7 -19.04 -12.03 9.82
N ALA A 8 -17.74 -12.37 9.79
CA ALA A 8 -17.19 -13.48 10.55
C ALA A 8 -17.32 -13.29 12.07
N VAL A 9 -17.20 -12.05 12.58
CA VAL A 9 -17.33 -11.76 14.02
C VAL A 9 -18.74 -11.37 14.47
N SER A 10 -19.64 -11.01 13.56
CA SER A 10 -21.01 -10.59 13.86
C SER A 10 -22.04 -11.71 13.70
N VAL A 11 -21.83 -12.68 12.79
CA VAL A 11 -22.83 -13.70 12.49
C VAL A 11 -22.71 -14.88 13.49
N PRO A 12 -23.80 -15.23 14.22
CA PRO A 12 -23.76 -16.30 15.23
C PRO A 12 -23.35 -17.68 14.69
N LYS A 13 -23.56 -17.95 13.39
CA LYS A 13 -23.15 -19.20 12.73
C LYS A 13 -21.64 -19.25 12.42
N LEU A 14 -20.99 -18.09 12.30
CA LEU A 14 -19.55 -17.96 12.01
C LEU A 14 -18.73 -17.69 13.27
N LYS A 15 -19.38 -17.22 14.34
CA LYS A 15 -18.80 -17.07 15.66
C LYS A 15 -18.80 -18.42 16.41
N PRO A 16 -17.70 -18.82 17.06
CA PRO A 16 -17.74 -19.95 17.97
C PRO A 16 -18.71 -19.67 19.13
N SER A 17 -19.40 -20.70 19.60
CA SER A 17 -20.33 -20.57 20.74
C SER A 17 -19.61 -20.04 21.98
N PRO A 18 -20.23 -19.14 22.77
CA PRO A 18 -19.62 -18.66 24.00
C PRO A 18 -19.34 -19.83 24.94
N CYS A 19 -18.10 -19.94 25.40
CA CYS A 19 -17.70 -20.98 26.34
C CYS A 19 -18.36 -20.66 27.67
N HIS A 20 -19.25 -21.54 28.13
CA HIS A 20 -19.70 -21.52 29.52
C HIS A 20 -18.73 -22.40 30.32
N ASP A 21 -18.32 -21.94 31.50
CA ASP A 21 -17.41 -22.66 32.38
C ASP A 21 -18.03 -24.01 32.81
N GLN A 22 -17.79 -25.06 32.02
CA GLN A 22 -17.67 -26.47 32.41
C GLN A 22 -17.37 -27.35 31.19
N GLU A 23 -16.11 -27.81 31.12
CA GLU A 23 -15.59 -29.05 30.50
C GLU A 23 -15.65 -29.30 28.97
N GLY A 24 -16.10 -28.37 28.13
CA GLY A 24 -16.02 -28.52 26.67
C GLY A 24 -14.88 -27.73 26.03
N GLU A 25 -13.96 -28.38 25.31
CA GLU A 25 -13.02 -27.69 24.40
C GLU A 25 -13.81 -26.77 23.47
N CYS A 26 -13.68 -25.46 23.70
CA CYS A 26 -14.36 -24.44 22.95
C CYS A 26 -13.65 -24.25 21.60
N ARG A 27 -13.85 -25.22 20.70
CA ARG A 27 -13.10 -25.34 19.45
C ARG A 27 -13.86 -24.68 18.31
N ALA A 28 -13.25 -23.65 17.72
CA ALA A 28 -13.75 -23.08 16.47
C ALA A 28 -13.68 -24.14 15.36
N SER A 29 -14.73 -24.22 14.52
CA SER A 29 -14.73 -25.11 13.37
C SER A 29 -13.62 -24.71 12.38
N SER A 30 -13.00 -25.68 11.70
CA SER A 30 -11.98 -25.40 10.67
C SER A 30 -12.49 -24.43 9.59
N LEU A 31 -13.80 -24.43 9.30
CA LEU A 31 -14.42 -23.48 8.39
C LEU A 31 -14.45 -22.05 8.96
N GLN A 32 -14.76 -21.88 10.24
CA GLN A 32 -14.78 -20.55 10.89
C GLN A 32 -13.37 -19.94 10.90
N VAL A 33 -12.36 -20.75 11.24
CA VAL A 33 -10.94 -20.37 11.20
C VAL A 33 -10.51 -20.03 9.78
N GLY A 34 -10.86 -20.88 8.80
CA GLY A 34 -10.52 -20.65 7.39
C GLY A 34 -11.10 -19.35 6.83
N VAL A 35 -12.38 -19.07 7.10
CA VAL A 35 -13.05 -17.82 6.69
C VAL A 35 -12.40 -16.60 7.34
N PHE A 36 -12.05 -16.70 8.63
CA PHE A 36 -11.38 -15.62 9.35
C PHE A 36 -10.00 -15.30 8.77
N PHE A 37 -9.15 -16.31 8.55
CA PHE A 37 -7.84 -16.11 7.95
C PHE A 37 -7.92 -15.60 6.52
N LEU A 38 -8.86 -16.12 5.72
CA LEU A 38 -9.11 -15.60 4.38
C LEU A 38 -9.47 -14.11 4.42
N ALA A 39 -10.31 -13.68 5.37
CA ALA A 39 -10.64 -12.28 5.58
C ALA A 39 -9.39 -11.44 5.87
N LEU A 40 -8.54 -11.92 6.79
CA LEU A 40 -7.29 -11.25 7.16
C LEU A 40 -6.32 -11.14 5.98
N TYR A 41 -6.15 -12.19 5.17
CA TYR A 41 -5.30 -12.14 3.99
C TYR A 41 -5.81 -11.14 2.96
N ILE A 42 -7.12 -11.06 2.75
CA ILE A 42 -7.72 -10.05 1.84
C ILE A 42 -7.49 -8.63 2.40
N VAL A 43 -7.61 -8.42 3.71
CA VAL A 43 -7.31 -7.13 4.34
C VAL A 43 -5.83 -6.78 4.22
N ALA A 44 -4.93 -7.73 4.45
CA ALA A 44 -3.49 -7.55 4.32
C ALA A 44 -3.10 -7.17 2.87
N LEU A 45 -3.64 -7.89 1.88
CA LEU A 45 -3.41 -7.59 0.46
C LEU A 45 -3.98 -6.21 0.08
N GLY A 46 -5.19 -5.88 0.52
CA GLY A 46 -5.81 -4.58 0.26
C GLY A 46 -5.03 -3.43 0.88
N THR A 47 -4.59 -3.56 2.14
CA THR A 47 -3.81 -2.53 2.84
C THR A 47 -2.39 -2.40 2.27
N GLY A 48 -1.77 -3.51 1.86
CA GLY A 48 -0.47 -3.51 1.20
C GLY A 48 -0.49 -2.80 -0.15
N GLY A 49 -1.58 -2.96 -0.92
CA GLY A 49 -1.74 -2.28 -2.20
C GLY A 49 -2.12 -0.79 -2.08
N THR A 50 -2.95 -0.42 -1.09
CA THR A 50 -3.43 0.97 -0.99
C THR A 50 -2.42 1.93 -0.35
N LYS A 51 -1.69 1.49 0.68
CA LYS A 51 -0.76 2.34 1.43
C LYS A 51 0.26 3.12 0.57
N PRO A 52 1.01 2.48 -0.35
CA PRO A 52 1.98 3.21 -1.17
C PRO A 52 1.30 4.04 -2.26
N ASN A 53 0.11 3.64 -2.72
CA ASN A 53 -0.52 4.24 -3.90
C ASN A 53 -1.34 5.49 -3.58
N ILE A 54 -1.93 5.60 -2.38
CA ILE A 54 -2.78 6.75 -2.04
C ILE A 54 -1.94 8.03 -1.90
N SER A 55 -0.78 7.96 -1.25
CA SER A 55 0.08 9.13 -1.06
C SER A 55 0.67 9.62 -2.38
N THR A 56 1.06 8.71 -3.27
CA THR A 56 1.57 9.05 -4.60
C THR A 56 0.47 9.65 -5.47
N MET A 57 -0.72 9.06 -5.47
CA MET A 57 -1.87 9.58 -6.21
C MET A 57 -2.28 10.99 -5.73
N GLY A 58 -2.24 11.24 -4.41
CA GLY A 58 -2.49 12.57 -3.84
C GLY A 58 -1.41 13.58 -4.24
N ALA A 59 -0.13 13.17 -4.24
CA ALA A 59 0.96 14.02 -4.72
C ALA A 59 0.82 14.37 -6.21
N ASP A 60 0.33 13.44 -7.02
CA ASP A 60 0.14 13.59 -8.47
C ASP A 60 -0.98 14.57 -8.85
N GLN A 61 -1.79 15.02 -7.90
CA GLN A 61 -2.82 16.04 -8.14
C GLN A 61 -2.25 17.46 -8.27
N PHE A 62 -1.02 17.69 -7.79
CA PHE A 62 -0.39 19.01 -7.80
C PHE A 62 0.73 19.08 -8.85
N ASP A 63 0.81 20.18 -9.58
CA ASP A 63 1.92 20.49 -10.47
C ASP A 63 3.12 21.03 -9.68
N GLU A 64 4.30 20.48 -9.94
CA GLU A 64 5.53 20.89 -9.25
C GLU A 64 6.19 22.11 -9.88
N PHE A 65 5.85 22.40 -11.15
CA PHE A 65 6.40 23.53 -11.89
C PHE A 65 5.65 24.85 -11.59
N GLU A 66 4.44 24.77 -11.02
CA GLU A 66 3.66 25.93 -10.59
C GLU A 66 3.93 26.26 -9.10
N PRO A 67 4.53 27.42 -8.77
CA PRO A 67 4.90 27.76 -7.39
C PRO A 67 3.74 27.77 -6.40
N ARG A 68 2.52 28.08 -6.86
CA ARG A 68 1.31 28.07 -6.02
C ARG A 68 0.90 26.65 -5.63
N GLU A 69 0.84 25.76 -6.61
CA GLU A 69 0.45 24.36 -6.39
C GLU A 69 1.50 23.60 -5.56
N ARG A 70 2.79 23.92 -5.75
CA ARG A 70 3.86 23.37 -4.90
C ARG A 70 3.67 23.69 -3.41
N LYS A 71 3.23 24.90 -3.07
CA LYS A 71 2.92 25.27 -1.67
C LYS A 71 1.69 24.52 -1.15
N GLN A 72 0.68 24.33 -1.99
CA GLN A 72 -0.52 23.57 -1.64
C GLN A 72 -0.19 22.08 -1.41
N LYS A 73 0.68 21.49 -2.22
CA LYS A 73 1.19 20.12 -2.04
C LYS A 73 1.83 19.93 -0.66
N LEU A 74 2.67 20.86 -0.21
CA LEU A 74 3.28 20.81 1.12
C LEU A 74 2.23 20.90 2.24
N SER A 75 1.26 21.81 2.10
CA SER A 75 0.15 21.93 3.06
C SER A 75 -0.71 20.66 3.11
N PHE A 76 -0.98 20.05 1.95
CA PHE A 76 -1.68 18.76 1.84
C PHE A 76 -0.96 17.67 2.63
N PHE A 77 0.37 17.54 2.47
CA PHE A 77 1.13 16.53 3.22
C PHE A 77 1.18 16.81 4.74
N ASN A 78 1.21 18.08 5.16
CA ASN A 78 1.11 18.43 6.57
C ASN A 78 -0.23 17.98 7.17
N TRP A 79 -1.34 18.30 6.50
CA TRP A 79 -2.68 17.87 6.91
C TRP A 79 -2.84 16.35 6.87
N TRP A 80 -2.31 15.70 5.83
CA TRP A 80 -2.30 14.25 5.69
C TRP A 80 -1.62 13.57 6.88
N MET A 81 -0.42 14.02 7.27
CA MET A 81 0.29 13.49 8.41
C MET A 81 -0.44 13.75 9.73
N PHE A 82 -0.96 14.97 9.93
CA PHE A 82 -1.77 15.30 11.09
C PHE A 82 -2.98 14.37 11.22
N SER A 83 -3.73 14.15 10.14
CA SER A 83 -4.88 13.24 10.12
C SER A 83 -4.51 11.79 10.40
N ILE A 84 -3.35 11.31 9.91
CA ILE A 84 -2.86 9.96 10.23
C ILE A 84 -2.57 9.81 11.73
N PHE A 85 -1.83 10.75 12.31
CA PHE A 85 -1.49 10.67 13.74
C PHE A 85 -2.73 10.81 14.62
N PHE A 86 -3.61 11.75 14.29
CA PHE A 86 -4.88 11.93 14.98
C PHE A 86 -5.78 10.68 14.87
N GLY A 87 -5.92 10.12 13.67
CA GLY A 87 -6.68 8.89 13.44
C GLY A 87 -6.08 7.69 14.19
N THR A 88 -4.76 7.61 14.27
CA THR A 88 -4.05 6.56 15.02
C THR A 88 -4.30 6.69 16.52
N LEU A 89 -4.27 7.91 17.06
CA LEU A 89 -4.60 8.18 18.46
C LEU A 89 -6.04 7.76 18.76
N PHE A 90 -6.99 8.13 17.90
CA PHE A 90 -8.40 7.77 18.05
C PHE A 90 -8.62 6.25 17.95
N ALA A 91 -7.94 5.58 17.02
CA ALA A 91 -8.01 4.13 16.88
C ALA A 91 -7.47 3.42 18.12
N ASN A 92 -6.31 3.83 18.65
CA ASN A 92 -5.70 3.19 19.81
C ASN A 92 -6.44 3.45 21.13
N THR A 93 -7.26 4.51 21.21
CA THR A 93 -8.01 4.87 22.42
C THR A 93 -9.47 4.44 22.31
N PHE A 94 -10.22 5.07 21.42
CA PHE A 94 -11.68 4.88 21.30
C PHE A 94 -12.05 3.55 20.64
N LEU A 95 -11.37 3.18 19.56
CA LEU A 95 -11.71 1.95 18.83
C LEU A 95 -11.35 0.70 19.66
N VAL A 96 -10.18 0.70 20.32
CA VAL A 96 -9.78 -0.37 21.25
C VAL A 96 -10.77 -0.46 22.41
N TYR A 97 -11.17 0.68 23.01
CA TYR A 97 -12.17 0.68 24.07
C TYR A 97 -13.50 0.03 23.63
N ILE A 98 -13.99 0.34 22.43
CA ILE A 98 -15.21 -0.27 21.86
C ILE A 98 -15.02 -1.76 21.63
N GLN A 99 -13.88 -2.18 21.09
CA GLN A 99 -13.58 -3.58 20.83
C GLN A 99 -13.61 -4.41 22.11
N ASP A 100 -13.02 -3.90 23.19
CA ASP A 100 -12.89 -4.61 24.47
C ASP A 100 -14.17 -4.54 25.34
N ASN A 101 -14.85 -3.39 25.38
CA ASN A 101 -15.97 -3.18 26.32
C ASN A 101 -17.36 -3.41 25.71
N VAL A 102 -17.53 -3.16 24.40
CA VAL A 102 -18.84 -3.24 23.73
C VAL A 102 -18.90 -4.46 22.81
N GLY A 103 -17.80 -4.76 22.12
CA GLY A 103 -17.58 -6.00 21.40
C GLY A 103 -17.04 -5.84 19.98
N TRP A 104 -16.40 -6.91 19.53
CA TRP A 104 -15.72 -7.03 18.25
C TRP A 104 -16.60 -6.74 17.02
N SER A 105 -17.90 -7.00 17.09
CA SER A 105 -18.84 -6.70 15.99
C SER A 105 -18.88 -5.20 15.65
N LEU A 106 -19.05 -4.34 16.66
CA LEU A 106 -19.05 -2.89 16.46
C LEU A 106 -17.62 -2.38 16.19
N GLY A 107 -16.63 -2.97 16.86
CA GLY A 107 -15.22 -2.64 16.68
C GLY A 107 -14.71 -2.84 15.24
N TYR A 108 -15.19 -3.84 14.51
CA TYR A 108 -14.89 -4.01 13.08
C TYR A 108 -15.94 -3.36 12.16
N GLY A 109 -17.17 -3.18 12.62
CA GLY A 109 -18.24 -2.52 11.87
C GLY A 109 -17.94 -1.04 11.58
N ILE A 110 -17.46 -0.30 12.58
CA ILE A 110 -17.14 1.14 12.44
C ILE A 110 -16.07 1.39 11.36
N PRO A 111 -14.89 0.71 11.37
CA PRO A 111 -13.90 0.85 10.31
C PRO A 111 -14.41 0.40 8.94
N THR A 112 -15.27 -0.62 8.89
CA THR A 112 -15.86 -1.11 7.63
C THR A 112 -16.78 -0.07 7.00
N LEU A 113 -17.63 0.58 7.81
CA LEU A 113 -18.48 1.67 7.34
C LEU A 113 -17.63 2.86 6.89
N GLY A 114 -16.62 3.25 7.68
CA GLY A 114 -15.68 4.31 7.34
C GLY A 114 -15.00 4.07 6.00
N LEU A 115 -14.44 2.88 5.78
CA LEU A 115 -13.82 2.51 4.51
C LEU A 115 -14.82 2.53 3.34
N THR A 116 -16.05 2.07 3.57
CA THR A 116 -17.10 2.08 2.53
C THR A 116 -17.41 3.50 2.09
N ILE A 117 -17.57 4.43 3.06
CA ILE A 117 -17.78 5.85 2.77
C ILE A 117 -16.57 6.43 2.02
N SER A 118 -15.34 6.12 2.45
CA SER A 118 -14.13 6.58 1.76
C SER A 118 -14.06 6.12 0.30
N ILE A 119 -14.43 4.86 0.02
CA ILE A 119 -14.49 4.34 -1.35
C ILE A 119 -15.55 5.09 -2.17
N LEU A 120 -16.73 5.33 -1.60
CA LEU A 120 -17.79 6.09 -2.30
C LEU A 120 -17.33 7.50 -2.65
N VAL A 121 -16.71 8.21 -1.71
CA VAL A 121 -16.15 9.55 -1.94
C VAL A 121 -15.08 9.49 -3.05
N PHE A 122 -14.20 8.49 -3.02
CA PHE A 122 -13.18 8.30 -4.05
C PHE A 122 -13.78 8.05 -5.45
N LEU A 123 -14.84 7.24 -5.54
CA LEU A 123 -15.53 6.96 -6.80
C LEU A 123 -16.26 8.20 -7.34
N VAL A 124 -16.95 8.94 -6.47
CA VAL A 124 -17.61 10.20 -6.85
C VAL A 124 -16.59 11.28 -7.24
N GLY A 125 -15.42 11.28 -6.60
CA GLY A 125 -14.31 12.18 -6.90
C GLY A 125 -13.51 11.80 -8.15
N SER A 126 -13.63 10.56 -8.64
CA SER A 126 -12.88 10.04 -9.79
C SER A 126 -12.85 10.94 -11.05
N PRO A 127 -13.96 11.58 -11.49
CA PRO A 127 -13.91 12.49 -12.63
C PRO A 127 -13.10 13.78 -12.40
N PHE A 128 -12.83 14.16 -11.15
CA PHE A 128 -12.07 15.35 -10.80
C PHE A 128 -10.56 15.10 -10.63
N TYR A 129 -10.13 13.83 -10.62
CA TYR A 129 -8.72 13.51 -10.42
C TYR A 129 -7.90 13.61 -11.70
N ARG A 130 -6.69 14.18 -11.58
CA ARG A 130 -5.67 14.15 -12.62
C ARG A 130 -5.04 12.77 -12.65
N HIS A 131 -5.16 12.09 -13.78
CA HIS A 131 -4.59 10.76 -13.99
C HIS A 131 -3.25 10.89 -14.72
N LYS A 132 -2.15 10.48 -14.07
CA LYS A 132 -0.85 10.38 -14.74
C LYS A 132 -0.82 9.18 -15.68
N ARG A 133 -0.08 9.33 -16.79
CA ARG A 133 0.17 8.22 -17.72
C ARG A 133 1.03 7.15 -17.03
N PRO A 134 0.84 5.86 -17.35
CA PRO A 134 1.66 4.80 -16.79
C PRO A 134 3.13 5.03 -17.14
N THR A 135 3.97 5.12 -16.11
CA THR A 135 5.43 5.18 -16.22
C THR A 135 5.99 3.77 -16.32
N ASP A 136 7.09 3.58 -17.05
CA ASP A 136 7.79 2.30 -17.16
C ASP A 136 8.09 1.67 -15.78
N SER A 137 7.80 0.38 -15.64
CA SER A 137 8.00 -0.33 -14.36
C SER A 137 9.49 -0.50 -14.03
N PRO A 138 9.98 0.04 -12.90
CA PRO A 138 11.35 -0.17 -12.44
C PRO A 138 11.66 -1.65 -12.20
N PHE A 139 10.67 -2.44 -11.77
CA PHE A 139 10.82 -3.89 -11.57
C PHE A 139 11.06 -4.62 -12.89
N ALA A 140 10.43 -4.19 -13.98
CA ALA A 140 10.71 -4.75 -15.29
C ALA A 140 12.14 -4.43 -15.74
N LYS A 141 12.64 -3.22 -15.46
CA LYS A 141 14.04 -2.84 -15.71
C LYS A 141 15.00 -3.71 -14.89
N MET A 142 14.76 -3.88 -13.60
CA MET A 142 15.56 -4.76 -12.73
C MET A 142 15.56 -6.22 -13.20
N GLY A 143 14.38 -6.74 -13.57
CA GLY A 143 14.25 -8.10 -14.11
C GLY A 143 15.03 -8.30 -15.41
N ARG A 144 15.00 -7.31 -16.33
CA ARG A 144 15.82 -7.35 -17.56
C ARG A 144 17.31 -7.41 -17.25
N VAL A 145 17.78 -6.64 -16.27
CA VAL A 145 19.19 -6.65 -15.85
C VAL A 145 19.57 -8.00 -15.25
N LEU A 146 18.76 -8.57 -14.35
CA LEU A 146 19.01 -9.89 -13.76
C LEU A 146 19.05 -11.00 -14.83
N VAL A 147 18.11 -10.98 -15.76
CA VAL A 147 18.06 -11.95 -16.87
C VAL A 147 19.26 -11.77 -17.80
N ALA A 148 19.63 -10.53 -18.13
CA ALA A 148 20.79 -10.25 -18.98
C ALA A 148 22.10 -10.67 -18.30
N ALA A 149 22.27 -10.40 -17.00
CA ALA A 149 23.45 -10.76 -16.23
C ALA A 149 23.61 -12.28 -16.12
N THR A 150 22.54 -13.01 -15.78
CA THR A 150 22.55 -14.48 -15.70
C THR A 150 22.83 -15.13 -17.05
N ARG A 151 22.23 -14.62 -18.13
CA ARG A 151 22.46 -15.13 -19.49
C ARG A 151 23.85 -14.84 -20.03
N LYS A 152 24.46 -13.71 -19.65
CA LYS A 152 25.80 -13.28 -20.08
C LYS A 152 26.90 -13.56 -19.04
N TRP A 153 26.64 -14.40 -18.04
CA TRP A 153 27.60 -14.63 -16.94
C TRP A 153 28.94 -15.25 -17.41
N LYS A 154 28.94 -15.97 -18.55
CA LYS A 154 30.16 -16.52 -19.15
C LYS A 154 30.73 -15.66 -20.29
N ALA A 155 30.16 -14.48 -20.55
CA ALA A 155 30.67 -13.60 -21.58
C ALA A 155 32.01 -12.99 -21.12
N PRO A 156 33.02 -12.89 -22.01
CA PRO A 156 34.26 -12.19 -21.68
C PRO A 156 33.94 -10.72 -21.39
N LEU A 157 34.56 -10.16 -20.34
CA LEU A 157 34.43 -8.73 -20.06
C LEU A 157 35.07 -7.93 -21.21
N PRO A 158 34.36 -6.95 -21.79
CA PRO A 158 34.97 -6.01 -22.72
C PRO A 158 36.14 -5.28 -22.08
N SER A 159 37.20 -5.03 -22.84
CA SER A 159 38.36 -4.26 -22.36
C SER A 159 38.11 -2.75 -22.37
N ASP A 160 37.10 -2.27 -23.10
CA ASP A 160 36.68 -0.87 -23.11
C ASP A 160 35.43 -0.69 -22.22
N PRO A 161 35.50 0.15 -21.16
CA PRO A 161 34.36 0.48 -20.30
C PRO A 161 33.14 1.02 -21.05
N LYS A 162 33.34 1.63 -22.24
CA LYS A 162 32.27 2.20 -23.07
C LYS A 162 31.38 1.16 -23.75
N GLU A 163 31.79 -0.10 -23.78
CA GLU A 163 30.98 -1.21 -24.31
C GLU A 163 30.03 -1.81 -23.26
N LEU A 164 30.10 -1.36 -22.00
CA LEU A 164 29.10 -1.70 -20.99
C LEU A 164 27.79 -0.96 -21.27
N HIS A 165 26.70 -1.48 -20.71
CA HIS A 165 25.36 -0.91 -20.92
C HIS A 165 25.22 0.44 -20.19
N GLU A 166 25.65 1.52 -20.83
CA GLU A 166 25.36 2.90 -20.42
C GLU A 166 24.04 3.36 -21.04
N LEU A 167 23.26 4.13 -20.28
CA LEU A 167 22.09 4.82 -20.84
C LEU A 167 22.56 5.89 -21.83
N HIS A 168 21.78 6.17 -22.87
CA HIS A 168 22.12 7.26 -23.78
C HIS A 168 22.03 8.59 -23.04
N GLU A 169 22.90 9.55 -23.35
CA GLU A 169 22.96 10.90 -22.77
C GLU A 169 21.58 11.61 -22.75
N GLU A 170 20.74 11.40 -23.76
CA GLU A 170 19.37 11.91 -23.83
C GLU A 170 18.45 11.36 -22.71
N GLU A 171 18.68 10.13 -22.28
CA GLU A 171 17.93 9.47 -21.21
C GLU A 171 18.42 9.92 -19.82
N TYR A 172 19.71 10.22 -19.68
CA TYR A 172 20.28 10.85 -18.48
C TYR A 172 19.69 12.26 -18.23
N VAL A 173 19.66 13.09 -19.28
CA VAL A 173 19.06 14.44 -19.23
C VAL A 173 17.57 14.36 -18.87
N LYS A 174 16.85 13.37 -19.39
CA LYS A 174 15.42 13.16 -19.12
C LYS A 174 15.13 12.73 -17.67
N ILE A 175 16.04 12.01 -17.03
CA ILE A 175 15.92 11.56 -15.63
C ILE A 175 16.50 12.61 -14.65
N GLY A 176 17.18 13.64 -15.15
CA GLY A 176 17.82 14.67 -14.33
C GLY A 176 19.05 14.17 -13.59
N MET A 177 19.73 13.16 -14.14
CA MET A 177 20.95 12.58 -13.59
C MET A 177 22.11 12.83 -14.55
N SER A 178 23.29 13.13 -14.01
CA SER A 178 24.52 13.25 -14.80
C SER A 178 25.25 11.90 -14.85
N PRO A 179 25.87 11.53 -15.98
CA PRO A 179 26.80 10.41 -16.03
C PRO A 179 27.92 10.60 -15.00
N MET A 180 28.29 9.54 -14.28
CA MET A 180 29.52 9.56 -13.49
C MET A 180 30.70 9.34 -14.43
N GLU A 181 31.69 10.22 -14.40
CA GLU A 181 32.93 10.01 -15.15
C GLU A 181 33.66 8.76 -14.64
N SER A 182 34.20 7.95 -15.55
CA SER A 182 34.97 6.76 -15.16
C SER A 182 36.25 7.19 -14.46
N THR A 183 36.47 6.74 -13.22
CA THR A 183 37.75 6.96 -12.54
C THR A 183 38.86 6.19 -13.27
N SER A 184 39.88 6.90 -13.75
CA SER A 184 41.02 6.33 -14.47
C SER A 184 42.02 5.57 -13.57
N SER A 185 41.63 5.18 -12.36
CA SER A 185 42.48 4.47 -11.41
C SER A 185 41.98 3.05 -11.17
N LEU A 186 42.30 2.18 -12.12
CA LEU A 186 42.48 0.73 -11.94
C LEU A 186 43.48 0.24 -12.99
#